data_AF-A0AAP6LGB3-F1
#
_entry.id   AF-A0AAP6LGB3-F1
#
_cell.length_a   1.000
_cell.length_b   1.000
_cell.length_c   1.000
_cell.angle_alpha   90.00
_cell.angle_beta   90.00
_cell.angle_gamma   90.00
#
_symmetry.space_group_name_H-M   'P 1'
#
loop_
_entity.id
_entity.type
_entity.pdbx_description
1 polymer ?
#
loop_
_entity_poly.entity_id
_entity_poly.type
_entity_poly.pdbx_seq_one_letter_code
_entity_poly.pdbx_strand_id
1 'polypeptide(L)'
;MNSDLAAYVHTFGMPERLREHLASQGRSGELASVQSKLDQVLADTSDFLYAQRDPIRWGSEFEQELFLYLSARHGWLNRDGFRPIRSFAGWLSWHEGLSAP
;
A
#
# COMPACT_ATOMS: atom_id res chain seq x y z
N MET A 1 6.31 -7.63 8.22
CA MET A 1 5.26 -6.73 7.71
C MET A 1 5.69 -5.97 6.46
N ASN A 2 6.76 -5.15 6.47
CA ASN A 2 7.20 -4.45 5.24
C ASN A 2 7.59 -5.41 4.10
N SER A 3 8.24 -6.55 4.40
CA SER A 3 8.52 -7.62 3.43
C SER A 3 7.25 -8.32 2.94
N ASP A 4 6.29 -8.56 3.84
CA ASP A 4 4.99 -9.18 3.52
C ASP A 4 4.20 -8.28 2.56
N LEU A 5 4.24 -6.96 2.80
CA LEU A 5 3.64 -5.95 1.94
C LEU A 5 4.27 -5.91 0.55
N ALA A 6 5.60 -6.01 0.44
CA ALA A 6 6.29 -6.08 -0.85
C ALA A 6 5.96 -7.36 -1.63
N ALA A 7 5.71 -8.48 -0.94
CA ALA A 7 5.25 -9.71 -1.57
C ALA A 7 3.78 -9.61 -2.02
N TYR A 8 2.95 -8.89 -1.25
CA TYR A 8 1.52 -8.75 -1.50
C TYR A 8 1.20 -7.71 -2.57
N VAL A 9 1.93 -6.60 -2.61
CA VAL A 9 1.60 -5.43 -3.44
C VAL A 9 2.69 -5.22 -4.48
N HIS A 10 2.35 -5.48 -5.75
CA HIS A 10 3.19 -5.12 -6.89
C HIS A 10 2.60 -3.91 -7.65
N THR A 11 1.33 -4.04 -8.01
CA THR A 11 0.50 -2.98 -8.63
C THR A 11 -0.90 -2.99 -8.03
N PHE A 12 -1.38 -4.17 -7.61
CA PHE A 12 -2.58 -4.44 -6.82
C PHE A 12 -2.27 -5.58 -5.82
N GLY A 13 -3.19 -5.88 -4.89
CA GLY A 13 -3.02 -6.95 -3.90
C GLY A 13 -3.05 -8.35 -4.53
N MET A 14 -2.07 -9.20 -4.18
CA MET A 14 -1.91 -10.56 -4.69
C MET A 14 -1.83 -11.57 -3.53
N PRO A 15 -2.97 -12.08 -3.02
CA PRO A 15 -3.02 -12.97 -1.85
C PRO A 15 -2.20 -14.26 -2.02
N GLU A 16 -2.12 -14.79 -3.25
CA GLU A 16 -1.35 -15.99 -3.57
C GLU A 16 0.15 -15.80 -3.28
N ARG A 17 0.73 -14.67 -3.68
CA ARG A 17 2.14 -14.35 -3.46
C ARG A 17 2.45 -14.15 -1.98
N LEU A 18 1.53 -13.54 -1.25
CA LEU A 18 1.64 -13.42 0.20
C LEU A 18 1.63 -14.79 0.87
N ARG A 19 0.74 -15.70 0.43
CA ARG A 19 0.68 -17.06 0.96
C ARG A 19 1.98 -17.82 0.73
N GLU A 20 2.54 -17.78 -0.48
CA GLU A 20 3.82 -18.39 -0.81
C GLU A 20 4.97 -17.81 0.03
N HIS A 21 5.00 -16.48 0.18
CA HIS A 21 6.01 -15.79 1.00
C HIS A 21 5.95 -16.25 2.46
N LEU A 22 4.76 -16.22 3.06
CA LEU A 22 4.58 -16.65 4.45
C LEU A 22 4.89 -18.14 4.63
N ALA A 23 4.52 -18.99 3.67
CA ALA A 23 4.86 -20.40 3.69
C ALA A 23 6.38 -20.64 3.67
N SER A 24 7.12 -19.91 2.84
CA SER A 24 8.59 -20.00 2.78
C SER A 24 9.28 -19.60 4.09
N GLN A 25 8.59 -18.85 4.96
CA GLN A 25 9.06 -18.42 6.26
C GLN A 25 8.51 -19.26 7.42
N GLY A 26 7.74 -20.32 7.15
CA GLY A 26 7.08 -21.13 8.17
C GLY A 26 5.92 -20.42 8.89
N ARG A 27 5.39 -19.33 8.30
CA ARG A 27 4.35 -18.46 8.88
C ARG A 27 2.97 -18.66 8.24
N SER A 28 2.69 -19.82 7.64
CA SER A 28 1.43 -20.09 6.93
C SER A 28 0.17 -19.85 7.78
N GLY A 29 0.25 -20.08 9.10
CA GLY A 29 -0.85 -19.83 10.03
C GLY A 29 -1.20 -18.35 10.23
N GLU A 30 -0.34 -17.42 9.80
CA GLU A 30 -0.55 -15.98 9.96
C GLU A 30 -1.31 -15.34 8.80
N LEU A 31 -1.54 -16.08 7.69
CA LEU A 31 -2.03 -15.55 6.41
C LEU A 31 -3.20 -14.58 6.57
N ALA A 32 -4.28 -15.00 7.21
CA ALA A 32 -5.48 -14.17 7.34
C ALA A 32 -5.21 -12.87 8.11
N SER A 33 -4.42 -12.93 9.18
CA SER A 33 -4.12 -11.76 10.01
C SER A 33 -3.16 -10.78 9.33
N VAL A 34 -2.17 -11.30 8.59
CA VAL A 34 -1.25 -10.46 7.80
C VAL A 34 -2.01 -9.85 6.64
N GLN A 35 -2.76 -10.64 5.88
CA GLN A 35 -3.55 -10.17 4.74
C GLN A 35 -4.50 -9.04 5.15
N SER A 36 -5.25 -9.21 6.24
CA SER A 36 -6.16 -8.17 6.74
C SER A 36 -5.44 -6.84 7.05
N LYS A 37 -4.23 -6.89 7.62
CA LYS A 37 -3.43 -5.67 7.88
C LYS A 37 -2.94 -5.01 6.59
N LEU A 38 -2.59 -5.80 5.58
CA LEU A 38 -2.15 -5.29 4.29
C LEU A 38 -3.33 -4.71 3.49
N ASP A 39 -4.49 -5.35 3.54
CA ASP A 39 -5.73 -4.84 2.95
C ASP A 39 -6.13 -3.50 3.57
N GLN A 40 -5.99 -3.36 4.89
CA GLN A 40 -6.28 -2.08 5.56
C GLN A 40 -5.36 -0.96 5.08
N VAL A 41 -4.07 -1.22 4.86
CA VAL A 41 -3.14 -0.22 4.29
C VAL A 41 -3.59 0.22 2.90
N LEU A 42 -4.04 -0.72 2.05
CA LEU A 42 -4.52 -0.39 0.71
C LEU A 42 -5.84 0.38 0.73
N ALA A 43 -6.74 0.03 1.64
CA ALA A 43 -7.99 0.76 1.87
C ALA A 43 -7.69 2.20 2.32
N ASP A 44 -6.86 2.37 3.36
CA ASP A 44 -6.49 3.69 3.89
C ASP A 44 -5.76 4.53 2.82
N THR A 45 -4.95 3.90 1.97
CA THR A 45 -4.33 4.55 0.81
C THR A 45 -5.39 5.04 -0.17
N SER A 46 -6.36 4.20 -0.52
CA SER A 46 -7.43 4.54 -1.47
C SER A 46 -8.28 5.69 -0.94
N ASP A 47 -8.68 5.60 0.33
CA ASP A 47 -9.43 6.66 1.03
C ASP A 47 -8.69 7.99 0.99
N PHE A 48 -7.36 7.98 1.22
CA PHE A 48 -6.54 9.19 1.13
C PHE A 48 -6.57 9.80 -0.27
N LEU A 49 -6.47 8.98 -1.33
CA LEU A 49 -6.48 9.47 -2.72
C LEU A 49 -7.85 10.01 -3.12
N TYR A 50 -8.94 9.34 -2.76
CA TYR A 50 -10.30 9.81 -3.05
C TYR A 50 -10.73 11.03 -2.23
N ALA A 51 -10.07 11.30 -1.09
CA ALA A 51 -10.32 12.51 -0.30
C ALA A 51 -9.69 13.78 -0.90
N GLN A 52 -8.84 13.67 -1.92
CA GLN A 52 -8.21 14.81 -2.57
C GLN A 52 -9.25 15.62 -3.35
N ARG A 53 -9.30 16.94 -3.12
CA ARG A 53 -10.25 17.84 -3.80
C ARG A 53 -9.77 18.29 -5.16
N ASP A 54 -8.46 18.41 -5.32
CA ASP A 54 -7.80 18.80 -6.56
C ASP A 54 -7.17 17.57 -7.23
N PRO A 55 -6.94 17.60 -8.56
CA PRO A 55 -6.21 16.55 -9.24
C PRO A 55 -4.85 16.31 -8.58
N ILE A 56 -4.54 15.04 -8.35
CA ILE A 56 -3.31 14.61 -7.68
C ILE A 56 -2.13 14.98 -8.55
N ARG A 57 -1.21 15.76 -7.99
CA ARG A 57 0.09 16.09 -8.59
C ARG A 57 1.15 15.22 -7.94
N TRP A 58 1.58 14.18 -8.64
CA TRP A 58 2.63 13.31 -8.15
C TRP A 58 3.95 14.07 -8.02
N GLY A 59 4.44 14.17 -6.79
CA GLY A 59 5.67 14.86 -6.43
C GLY A 59 6.11 14.50 -5.02
N SER A 60 7.33 14.90 -4.65
CA SER A 60 7.94 14.55 -3.35
C SER A 60 7.10 14.99 -2.15
N GLU A 61 6.40 16.11 -2.26
CA GLU A 61 5.53 16.63 -1.20
C GLU A 61 4.31 15.72 -0.99
N PHE A 62 3.59 15.39 -2.07
CA PHE A 62 2.44 14.47 -1.99
C PHE A 62 2.85 13.06 -1.51
N GLU A 63 3.98 12.54 -2.02
CA GLU A 63 4.54 11.27 -1.55
C GLU A 63 4.86 11.31 -0.05
N GLN A 64 5.37 12.45 0.43
CA GLN A 64 5.67 12.65 1.85
C GLN A 64 4.39 12.70 2.69
N GLU A 65 3.36 13.41 2.24
CA GLU A 65 2.07 13.51 2.92
C GLU A 65 1.39 12.15 3.03
N LEU A 66 1.33 11.39 1.93
CA LEU A 66 0.78 10.04 1.93
C LEU A 66 1.56 9.12 2.88
N PHE A 67 2.90 9.19 2.87
CA PHE A 67 3.71 8.41 3.79
C PHE A 67 3.43 8.76 5.27
N LEU A 68 3.35 10.05 5.61
CA LEU A 68 3.04 10.48 6.98
C LEU A 68 1.64 10.05 7.41
N TYR A 69 0.65 10.19 6.52
CA TYR A 69 -0.73 9.76 6.75
C TYR A 69 -0.81 8.26 7.08
N LEU A 70 -0.11 7.43 6.30
CA LEU A 70 -0.14 5.98 6.47
C LEU A 70 0.71 5.52 7.66
N SER A 71 1.91 6.06 7.86
CA SER A 71 2.77 5.66 8.98
C SER A 71 2.19 6.04 10.35
N ALA A 72 1.38 7.11 10.43
CA ALA A 72 0.64 7.45 11.64
C ALA A 72 -0.45 6.42 12.00
N ARG A 73 -1.07 5.76 11.01
CA ARG A 73 -2.10 4.73 11.19
C ARG A 73 -1.53 3.32 11.31
N HIS A 74 -0.44 3.08 10.61
CA HIS A 74 0.22 1.80 10.53
C HIS A 74 1.64 1.95 11.10
N GLY A 75 1.77 1.92 12.42
CA GLY A 75 3.06 2.15 13.11
C GLY A 75 4.19 1.17 12.77
N TRP A 76 3.91 0.11 12.00
CA TRP A 76 4.89 -0.82 11.45
C TRP A 76 5.44 -0.40 10.08
N LEU A 77 4.78 0.54 9.39
CA LEU A 77 5.11 0.97 8.04
C LEU A 77 6.32 1.90 8.08
N ASN A 78 7.36 1.53 7.33
CA ASN A 78 8.56 2.34 7.15
C ASN A 78 8.72 2.73 5.68
N ARG A 79 9.82 3.43 5.34
CA ARG A 79 10.08 3.88 3.97
C ARG A 79 10.21 2.74 2.97
N ASP A 80 10.77 1.60 3.38
CA ASP A 80 10.92 0.45 2.50
C ASP A 80 9.57 -0.18 2.17
N GLY A 81 8.70 -0.36 3.18
CA GLY A 81 7.34 -0.82 2.98
C GLY A 81 6.45 0.17 2.23
N PHE A 82 6.79 1.46 2.25
CA PHE A 82 6.03 2.44 1.49
C PHE A 82 6.22 2.33 -0.03
N ARG A 83 7.36 1.81 -0.50
CA ARG A 83 7.65 1.68 -1.95
C ARG A 83 6.57 0.92 -2.73
N PRO A 84 6.12 -0.27 -2.32
CA PRO A 84 5.03 -0.96 -3.01
C PRO A 84 3.69 -0.21 -2.94
N ILE A 85 3.41 0.48 -1.83
CA ILE A 85 2.20 1.31 -1.71
C ILE A 85 2.24 2.47 -2.70
N ARG A 86 3.40 3.10 -2.89
CA ARG A 86 3.58 4.17 -3.87
C ARG A 86 3.23 3.71 -5.29
N SER A 87 3.69 2.51 -5.67
CA SER A 87 3.34 1.91 -6.97
C SER A 87 1.84 1.67 -7.12
N PHE A 88 1.20 1.12 -6.08
CA PHE A 88 -0.26 0.93 -6.04
C PHE A 88 -1.01 2.26 -6.16
N ALA A 89 -0.63 3.25 -5.36
CA ALA A 89 -1.27 4.57 -5.35
C ALA A 89 -1.11 5.30 -6.69
N GLY A 90 0.07 5.21 -7.30
CA GLY A 90 0.33 5.76 -8.64
C GLY A 90 -0.53 5.09 -9.71
N TRP A 91 -0.64 3.76 -9.69
CA TRP A 91 -1.55 3.03 -10.58
C TRP A 91 -3.01 3.41 -10.36
N LEU A 92 -3.49 3.41 -9.11
CA LEU A 92 -4.87 3.70 -8.78
C LEU A 92 -5.27 5.11 -9.20
N SER A 93 -4.43 6.10 -8.89
CA SER A 93 -4.68 7.50 -9.27
C SER A 93 -4.65 7.75 -10.78
N TRP A 94 -3.89 6.97 -11.56
CA TRP A 94 -3.96 6.99 -13.02
C TRP A 94 -5.23 6.29 -13.53
N HIS A 95 -5.52 5.08 -13.03
CA HIS A 95 -6.66 4.26 -13.46
C HIS A 95 -8.00 4.96 -13.23
N GLU A 96 -8.14 5.63 -12.09
CA GLU A 96 -9.36 6.31 -11.66
C GLU A 96 -9.45 7.75 -12.19
N GLY A 97 -8.46 8.22 -12.96
CA GLY A 97 -8.43 9.60 -13.47
C GLY A 97 -8.29 10.67 -12.38
N LEU A 98 -7.71 10.32 -11.22
CA LEU A 98 -7.47 11.24 -10.11
C LEU A 98 -6.25 12.13 -10.33
N SER A 99 -5.33 11.72 -11.22
CA SER A 99 -4.10 12.47 -11.50
C SER A 99 -4.35 13.64 -12.44
N ALA A 100 -3.61 14.73 -12.25
CA ALA A 100 -3.54 15.78 -13.26
C ALA A 100 -2.90 15.24 -14.56
N PRO A 101 -3.35 15.68 -15.74
CA PRO A 101 -2.70 15.38 -17.02
C PRO A 101 -1.30 16.01 -17.13
#